data_AF-A0A4S0WBR2-F1
#
_entry.id   AF-A0A4S0WBR2-F1
#
_cell.length_a   1.000
_cell.length_b   1.000
_cell.length_c   1.000
_cell.angle_alpha   90.00
_cell.angle_beta   90.00
_cell.angle_gamma   90.00
#
_symmetry.space_group_name_H-M   'P 1'
#
loop_
_entity.id
_entity.type
_entity.pdbx_description
1 polymer ?
#
loop_
_entity_poly.entity_id
_entity_poly.type
_entity_poly.pdbx_seq_one_letter_code
_entity_poly.pdbx_strand_id
1 'polypeptide(L)' 'MPCKCADTIDDKLKERNTRLTRAIVFSQRHPDNPNLMIATEQIESGRGKQKACGMFASFCPFCGTRYEPEEQP' A
#
# COMPACT_ATOMS: atom_id res chain seq x y z
N MET A 1 -7.84 -14.30 -8.03
CA MET A 1 -8.68 -13.08 -8.07
C MET A 1 -7.85 -11.93 -7.52
N PRO A 2 -7.83 -10.75 -8.16
CA PRO A 2 -7.10 -9.61 -7.62
C PRO A 2 -7.68 -9.24 -6.25
N CYS A 3 -6.81 -8.98 -5.27
CA CYS A 3 -7.23 -8.62 -3.92
C CYS A 3 -7.99 -7.28 -3.93
N LYS A 4 -9.20 -7.25 -3.34
CA LYS A 4 -10.06 -6.05 -3.22
C LYS A 4 -10.15 -5.49 -1.80
N CYS A 5 -9.32 -5.95 -0.87
CA CYS A 5 -9.45 -5.57 0.54
C CYS A 5 -9.28 -4.06 0.76
N ALA A 6 -8.41 -3.39 -0.01
CA ALA A 6 -8.23 -1.94 0.11
C ALA A 6 -9.54 -1.17 -0.15
N ASP A 7 -10.27 -1.54 -1.20
CA ASP A 7 -11.54 -0.91 -1.56
C ASP A 7 -12.63 -1.22 -0.53
N THR A 8 -12.70 -2.48 -0.08
CA THR A 8 -13.63 -2.89 1.00
C THR A 8 -13.39 -2.13 2.30
N ILE A 9 -12.12 -1.86 2.64
CA ILE A 9 -11.78 -1.07 3.84
C ILE A 9 -12.12 0.40 3.63
N ASP A 10 -11.81 0.99 2.47
CA ASP A 10 -12.18 2.37 2.17
C ASP A 10 -13.70 2.58 2.26
N ASP A 11 -14.50 1.64 1.77
CA ASP A 11 -15.97 1.71 1.89
C ASP A 11 -16.43 1.73 3.35
N LYS A 12 -15.83 0.93 4.22
CA LYS A 12 -16.12 0.94 5.67
C LYS A 12 -15.65 2.23 6.36
N LEU A 13 -14.56 2.82 5.89
CA LEU A 13 -14.00 4.04 6.49
C LEU A 13 -14.81 5.31 6.14
N LYS A 14 -15.64 5.28 5.07
CA LYS A 14 -16.56 6.37 4.71
C LYS A 14 -17.49 6.76 5.87
N GLU A 15 -17.98 5.78 6.62
CA GLU A 15 -18.84 5.99 7.80
C GLU A 15 -18.14 6.83 8.90
N ARG A 16 -16.80 6.89 8.87
CA ARG A 16 -15.97 7.62 9.83
C ARG A 16 -15.27 8.83 9.22
N ASN A 17 -15.65 9.26 8.02
CA ASN A 17 -15.00 10.34 7.28
C ASN A 17 -13.46 10.16 7.16
N THR A 18 -13.03 8.92 6.93
CA THR A 18 -11.61 8.57 6.76
C THR A 18 -11.42 7.71 5.51
N ARG A 19 -10.18 7.59 5.03
CA ARG A 19 -9.79 6.72 3.90
C ARG A 19 -8.34 6.27 4.05
N LEU A 20 -7.98 5.19 3.38
CA LEU A 20 -6.60 4.77 3.19
C LEU A 20 -5.88 5.77 2.27
N THR A 21 -4.63 6.09 2.62
CA THR A 21 -3.74 6.85 1.74
C THR A 21 -3.04 5.88 0.79
N ARG A 22 -3.12 6.14 -0.52
CA ARG A 22 -2.43 5.35 -1.56
C ARG A 22 -1.37 6.23 -2.23
N ALA A 23 -0.22 5.66 -2.54
CA ALA A 23 0.82 6.37 -3.27
C ALA A 23 0.51 6.40 -4.77
N ILE A 24 0.79 7.53 -5.41
CA ILE A 24 0.85 7.61 -6.87
C ILE A 24 2.24 7.10 -7.29
N VAL A 25 2.28 6.14 -8.21
CA VAL A 25 3.53 5.55 -8.70
C VAL A 25 3.68 5.85 -10.19
N PHE A 26 4.78 6.50 -10.57
CA PHE A 26 5.06 6.91 -11.95
C PHE A 26 5.96 5.92 -12.72
N SER A 27 6.04 4.66 -12.31
CA SER A 27 6.85 3.62 -12.97
C SER A 27 5.97 2.57 -13.66
N GLN A 28 6.58 1.69 -14.48
CA GLN A 28 5.94 0.52 -15.11
C GLN A 28 5.53 -0.52 -14.06
N ARG A 29 4.62 -0.17 -13.15
CA ARG A 29 3.86 -1.16 -12.41
C ARG A 29 2.67 -1.54 -13.24
N HIS A 30 2.33 -2.83 -13.20
CA HIS A 30 1.12 -3.33 -13.85
C HIS A 30 -0.05 -2.43 -13.41
N PRO A 31 -0.84 -1.87 -14.35
CA PRO A 31 -1.95 -0.96 -14.01
C PRO A 31 -2.97 -1.60 -13.07
N ASP A 32 -3.00 -2.93 -13.02
CA ASP A 32 -3.83 -3.74 -12.13
C ASP A 32 -3.15 -4.15 -10.82
N ASN A 33 -1.99 -3.56 -10.45
CA ASN A 33 -1.26 -3.94 -9.22
C ASN A 33 -1.61 -2.98 -8.06
N PRO A 34 -2.52 -3.36 -7.14
CA PRO A 34 -3.06 -2.50 -6.09
C PRO A 34 -2.17 -2.47 -4.83
N ASN A 35 -0.86 -2.73 -4.96
CA ASN A 35 0.06 -2.81 -3.83
C ASN A 35 -0.07 -1.58 -2.94
N LEU A 36 -0.61 -1.77 -1.74
CA LEU A 36 -0.65 -0.73 -0.74
C LEU A 36 0.78 -0.38 -0.33
N MET A 37 1.06 0.93 -0.27
CA MET A 37 2.29 1.42 0.31
C MET A 37 2.16 1.38 1.82
N ILE A 38 3.05 0.65 2.47
CA ILE A 38 3.29 0.75 3.91
C ILE A 38 4.33 1.85 4.09
N ALA A 39 3.95 2.92 4.77
CA ALA A 39 4.83 4.04 5.09
C ALA A 39 5.16 4.03 6.58
N THR A 40 6.42 4.26 6.91
CA THR A 40 6.81 4.58 8.29
C THR A 40 6.73 6.08 8.54
N GLU A 41 6.60 6.47 9.79
CA GLU A 41 6.68 7.86 10.23
C GLU A 41 8.04 8.11 10.90
N GLN A 42 8.60 9.30 10.73
CA GLN A 42 9.81 9.70 11.46
C GLN A 42 9.43 10.01 12.90
N ILE A 43 10.01 9.28 13.85
CA ILE A 43 9.87 9.59 15.28
C ILE A 43 10.66 10.85 15.63
N GLU A 44 11.87 11.01 15.05
CA GLU A 44 12.71 12.19 15.22
C GLU A 44 12.91 12.93 13.89
N SER A 45 12.55 14.22 13.85
CA SER A 45 12.75 15.09 12.70
C SER A 45 13.99 15.97 12.83
N GLY A 46 14.70 16.25 11.73
CA GLY A 46 15.83 17.18 11.72
C GLY A 46 16.84 16.92 10.59
N ARG A 47 17.82 17.80 10.45
CA ARG A 47 18.96 17.61 9.51
C ARG A 47 19.82 16.44 10.00
N GLY A 48 20.17 15.53 9.09
CA GLY A 48 20.99 14.35 9.39
C GLY A 48 20.24 13.18 10.05
N LYS A 49 18.95 13.33 10.38
CA LYS A 49 18.13 12.23 10.89
C LYS A 49 17.70 11.29 9.76
N GLN A 50 17.59 10.00 10.08
CA GLN A 50 17.13 8.99 9.13
C GLN A 50 15.72 9.33 8.65
N LYS A 51 15.50 9.19 7.34
CA LYS A 51 14.20 9.47 6.74
C LYS A 51 13.29 8.26 6.88
N ALA A 52 12.00 8.54 7.05
CA ALA A 52 10.95 7.55 6.91
C ALA A 52 11.07 6.84 5.57
N CYS A 53 10.75 5.55 5.57
CA CYS A 53 10.81 4.69 4.40
C CYS A 53 9.38 4.28 4.03
N GLY A 54 9.08 4.34 2.74
CA GLY A 54 7.90 3.74 2.16
C GLY A 54 8.27 2.47 1.43
N MET A 55 7.49 1.41 1.61
CA MET A 55 7.63 0.16 0.87
C MET A 55 6.27 -0.27 0.33
N PHE A 56 6.26 -0.93 -0.81
CA PHE A 56 5.05 -1.50 -1.37
C PHE A 56 4.92 -2.95 -0.95
N ALA A 57 3.80 -3.30 -0.34
CA ALA A 57 3.61 -4.65 0.16
C ALA A 57 3.43 -5.65 -0.99
N SER A 58 4.17 -6.75 -0.98
CA SER A 58 3.98 -7.88 -1.93
C SER A 58 2.73 -8.70 -1.62
N PHE A 59 2.27 -8.64 -0.38
CA PHE A 59 1.06 -9.31 0.12
C PHE A 59 0.09 -8.27 0.67
N CYS A 60 -1.21 -8.54 0.55
CA CYS A 60 -2.24 -7.69 1.11
C CYS A 60 -2.14 -7.69 2.64
N PRO A 61 -2.01 -6.51 3.29
CA PRO A 61 -1.90 -6.42 4.75
C PRO A 61 -3.19 -6.82 5.49
N PHE A 62 -4.31 -6.99 4.78
CA PHE A 62 -5.59 -7.33 5.37
C PHE A 62 -5.92 -8.83 5.28
N CYS A 63 -5.59 -9.49 4.16
CA CYS A 63 -5.96 -10.89 3.91
C CYS A 63 -4.78 -11.81 3.61
N GLY A 64 -3.55 -11.28 3.53
CA GLY A 64 -2.34 -12.06 3.26
C GLY A 64 -2.19 -12.57 1.83
N THR A 65 -3.12 -12.26 0.91
CA THR A 65 -3.02 -12.68 -0.50
C THR A 65 -1.92 -11.92 -1.21
N ARG A 66 -1.06 -12.63 -1.98
CA ARG A 66 -0.03 -12.02 -2.81
C ARG A 66 -0.66 -11.19 -3.92
N TYR A 67 -0.15 -9.98 -4.15
CA TYR A 67 -0.70 -9.08 -5.17
C TYR A 67 -0.20 -9.40 -6.58
N GLU A 68 1.07 -9.77 -6.72
CA GLU A 68 1.62 -10.27 -7.98
C GLU A 68 1.38 -11.79 -8.08
N PRO A 69 0.67 -12.28 -9.13
CA PRO A 69 0.71 -13.71 -9.44
C PRO A 69 2.15 -14.10 -9.75
N GLU A 70 2.60 -15.27 -9.29
CA GLU A 70 3.93 -15.77 -9.67
C GLU A 70 4.00 -15.83 -11.20
N GLU A 71 4.90 -15.04 -11.80
CA GLU A 71 5.25 -15.20 -13.22
C GLU A 71 5.74 -16.64 -13.38
N GLN A 72 4.93 -17.46 -14.05
CA GLN A 72 5.37 -18.80 -14.44
C GLN A 72 6.51 -18.64 -15.46
N PRO A 73 7.61 -19.36 -15.30
CA PRO A 73 8.79 -19.25 -16.17
C PRO A 73 8.51 -19.65 -17.62
#